data_AF-A0A821P3F9-F1
#
_entry.id   AF-A0A821P3F9-F1
#
_cell.length_a   1.000
_cell.length_b   1.000
_cell.length_c   1.000
_cell.angle_alpha   90.00
_cell.angle_beta   90.00
_cell.angle_gamma   90.00
#
_symmetry.space_group_name_H-M   'P 1'
#
loop_
_entity.id
_entity.type
_entity.pdbx_description
1 polymer ?
#
loop_
_entity_poly.entity_id
_entity_poly.type
_entity_poly.pdbx_seq_one_letter_code
_entity_poly.pdbx_strand_id
1 'polypeptide(L)'
;MNFYKDYLQKIRRWTLESVYLILHEDIVPKLKHYIKLISCAEFKDGSYHTYYGDLKKIVNSYSFHWIDVMDESIRVADKLYYNIDKEKLLHIMEHTLHLHQAKQVDFGRNFLPIESAIEKQTYEEIERMYNIAMDKLLQLREQLQSFDTQERVEKFVKEHFSLSLKNKNSIFAFTYEYIALALARNIERIRVSLEEINKRVSSNLCNIQDECNASLTSLLYQLYDKNKEHMTIFRQDIRSSVEIAEVQRSITIIKDKIEDSKHVPTERLKEEVAYWREKVKEFNIIYDTIKKLNAERDNLTAPEITYIEVLENPEKTYESSENLELCVRQRLERLHKLRLNAAKSLFTFFSVKGPDRKFYSDQIGTYYVDDYGHKVYFYDYGLNMFHVDCKGEFVDLQTNENDLYFYDSYGRYTIKNGENLYQVAPCSSLYKLENDVRVKVTKDCGHSDRPNKECKMEVKDPFDFEILPKSKAVDKKEKLDTETVNYLWNNFGHILPDALHDVAKAQPKNPIHFLAHKLLYHKYRRTITEIEKEKQKANEYRELIFRKRKEKARELAKNWREKQVKPSKPEASDASEEWFAYDTYVAQQEFIKSLENYSK
;
A
#
# COMPACT_ATOMS: atom_id res chain seq x y z
N MET A 1 -29.04 4.96 -21.09
CA MET A 1 -28.91 4.83 -19.62
C MET A 1 -27.66 5.57 -19.15
N ASN A 2 -27.72 6.29 -18.04
CA ASN A 2 -26.59 7.05 -17.48
C ASN A 2 -25.40 6.11 -17.17
N PHE A 3 -24.14 6.52 -17.46
CA PHE A 3 -22.93 5.73 -17.19
C PHE A 3 -22.83 5.28 -15.72
N TYR A 4 -23.23 6.15 -14.79
CA TYR A 4 -23.24 5.81 -13.37
C TYR A 4 -24.32 4.78 -13.04
N LYS A 5 -25.55 4.94 -13.56
CA LYS A 5 -26.62 3.95 -13.41
C LYS A 5 -26.25 2.60 -14.05
N ASP A 6 -25.52 2.62 -15.16
CA ASP A 6 -24.96 1.42 -15.81
C ASP A 6 -23.97 0.69 -14.92
N TYR A 7 -23.02 1.41 -14.33
CA TYR A 7 -22.13 0.83 -13.33
C TYR A 7 -22.90 0.24 -12.13
N LEU A 8 -23.89 0.98 -11.60
CA LEU A 8 -24.69 0.56 -10.45
C LEU A 8 -25.45 -0.75 -10.70
N GLN A 9 -26.10 -0.91 -11.86
CA GLN A 9 -26.81 -2.15 -12.17
C GLN A 9 -25.84 -3.33 -12.29
N LYS A 10 -24.69 -3.14 -12.96
CA LYS A 10 -23.78 -4.25 -13.26
C LYS A 10 -23.00 -4.71 -12.03
N ILE A 11 -22.52 -3.78 -11.21
CA ILE A 11 -21.91 -4.16 -9.93
C ILE A 11 -22.92 -4.89 -9.03
N ARG A 12 -24.20 -4.48 -9.07
CA ARG A 12 -25.23 -5.15 -8.28
C ARG A 12 -25.51 -6.55 -8.79
N ARG A 13 -25.72 -6.73 -10.10
CA ARG A 13 -25.87 -8.05 -10.74
C ARG A 13 -24.71 -8.97 -10.37
N TRP A 14 -23.47 -8.49 -10.48
CA TRP A 14 -22.29 -9.28 -10.16
C TRP A 14 -22.26 -9.70 -8.66
N THR A 15 -22.65 -8.81 -7.75
CA THR A 15 -22.75 -9.17 -6.31
C THR A 15 -23.88 -10.15 -5.99
N LEU A 16 -24.82 -10.39 -6.91
CA LEU A 16 -25.97 -11.28 -6.74
C LEU A 16 -25.82 -12.62 -7.49
N GLU A 17 -24.86 -12.71 -8.42
CA GLU A 17 -24.65 -13.88 -9.27
C GLU A 17 -24.19 -15.12 -8.48
N SER A 18 -23.30 -14.92 -7.51
CA SER A 18 -22.78 -16.00 -6.65
C SER A 18 -22.98 -15.69 -5.18
N VAL A 19 -23.28 -16.73 -4.41
CA VAL A 19 -23.53 -16.65 -2.96
C VAL A 19 -22.27 -17.05 -2.21
N TYR A 20 -21.74 -16.13 -1.41
CA TYR A 20 -20.53 -16.34 -0.63
C TYR A 20 -20.55 -15.49 0.64
N LEU A 21 -19.70 -15.83 1.61
CA LEU A 21 -19.53 -15.05 2.83
C LEU A 21 -18.72 -13.79 2.55
N ILE A 22 -19.21 -12.63 2.97
CA ILE A 22 -18.46 -11.38 2.81
C ILE A 22 -17.48 -11.24 3.99
N LEU A 23 -16.18 -11.31 3.69
CA LEU A 23 -15.12 -11.08 4.68
C LEU A 23 -14.79 -9.60 4.84
N HIS A 24 -14.57 -9.16 6.08
CA HIS A 24 -14.17 -7.80 6.45
C HIS A 24 -15.24 -6.75 6.11
N GLU A 25 -14.99 -5.86 5.15
CA GLU A 25 -15.83 -4.71 4.85
C GLU A 25 -16.45 -4.78 3.45
N ASP A 26 -17.59 -4.10 3.32
CA ASP A 26 -18.19 -3.82 2.03
C ASP A 26 -17.44 -2.72 1.28
N ILE A 27 -16.83 -3.10 0.16
CA ILE A 27 -16.05 -2.20 -0.69
C ILE A 27 -16.92 -1.36 -1.64
N VAL A 28 -18.14 -1.82 -1.93
CA VAL A 28 -18.99 -1.26 -2.98
C VAL A 28 -19.29 0.24 -2.80
N PRO A 29 -19.58 0.77 -1.59
CA PRO A 29 -19.84 2.20 -1.40
C PRO A 29 -18.69 3.10 -1.83
N LYS A 30 -17.45 2.73 -1.49
CA LYS A 30 -16.25 3.51 -1.83
C LYS A 30 -15.93 3.40 -3.33
N LEU A 31 -16.17 2.25 -3.94
CA LEU A 31 -16.06 2.07 -5.38
C LEU A 31 -17.06 2.93 -6.17
N LYS A 32 -18.33 2.96 -5.73
CA LYS A 32 -19.34 3.88 -6.27
C LYS A 32 -18.93 5.34 -6.17
N HIS A 33 -18.28 5.71 -5.06
CA HIS A 33 -17.79 7.07 -4.85
C HIS A 33 -16.72 7.45 -5.89
N TYR A 34 -15.75 6.59 -6.18
CA TYR A 34 -14.73 6.87 -7.20
C TYR A 34 -15.32 7.09 -8.60
N ILE A 35 -16.27 6.26 -9.03
CA ILE A 35 -16.95 6.46 -10.33
C ILE A 35 -17.73 7.78 -10.35
N LYS A 36 -18.38 8.13 -9.23
CA LYS A 36 -19.08 9.41 -9.11
C LYS A 36 -18.11 10.59 -9.17
N LEU A 37 -16.97 10.53 -8.49
CA LEU A 37 -15.94 11.58 -8.53
C LEU A 37 -15.42 11.81 -9.95
N ILE A 38 -15.14 10.75 -10.71
CA ILE A 38 -14.70 10.89 -12.12
C ILE A 38 -15.81 11.50 -12.97
N SER A 39 -17.05 11.09 -12.76
CA SER A 39 -18.21 11.60 -13.52
C SER A 39 -18.52 13.07 -13.21
N CYS A 40 -18.24 13.50 -11.98
CA CYS A 40 -18.47 14.87 -11.50
C CYS A 40 -17.25 15.78 -11.59
N ALA A 41 -16.10 15.30 -12.10
CA ALA A 41 -14.89 16.11 -12.23
C ALA A 41 -15.17 17.34 -13.11
N GLU A 42 -14.96 18.52 -12.54
CA GLU A 42 -15.31 19.78 -13.20
C GLU A 42 -14.30 20.14 -14.30
N PHE A 43 -14.81 20.41 -15.51
CA PHE A 43 -14.02 20.93 -16.62
C PHE A 43 -14.56 22.31 -16.98
N LYS A 44 -14.03 23.35 -16.33
CA LYS A 44 -14.48 24.75 -16.44
C LYS A 44 -13.37 25.66 -16.96
N ASP A 45 -13.79 26.73 -17.62
CA ASP A 45 -12.87 27.75 -18.14
C ASP A 45 -12.08 28.39 -16.99
N GLY A 46 -10.79 28.64 -17.22
CA GLY A 46 -9.83 29.08 -16.20
C GLY A 46 -9.21 27.98 -15.32
N SER A 47 -9.82 26.79 -15.21
CA SER A 47 -9.32 25.68 -14.36
C SER A 47 -8.93 24.41 -15.12
N TYR A 48 -8.77 24.45 -16.45
CA TYR A 48 -8.44 23.26 -17.25
C TYR A 48 -7.18 22.53 -16.80
N HIS A 49 -6.17 23.26 -16.32
CA HIS A 49 -4.93 22.71 -15.76
C HIS A 49 -5.10 21.83 -14.50
N THR A 50 -6.20 21.97 -13.74
CA THR A 50 -6.42 21.16 -12.52
C THR A 50 -7.08 19.82 -12.80
N TYR A 51 -7.80 19.71 -13.94
CA TYR A 51 -8.60 18.54 -14.30
C TYR A 51 -7.79 17.24 -14.34
N TYR A 52 -6.61 17.24 -14.96
CA TYR A 52 -5.69 16.09 -14.94
C TYR A 52 -5.27 15.71 -13.52
N GLY A 53 -4.92 16.70 -12.68
CA GLY A 53 -4.49 16.47 -11.31
C GLY A 53 -5.60 15.86 -10.44
N ASP A 54 -6.83 16.30 -10.61
CA ASP A 54 -7.97 15.78 -9.86
C ASP A 54 -8.31 14.34 -10.26
N LEU A 55 -8.28 14.03 -11.57
CA LEU A 55 -8.41 12.66 -12.05
C LEU A 55 -7.27 11.76 -11.55
N LYS A 56 -6.03 12.26 -11.55
CA LYS A 56 -4.85 11.51 -11.04
C LYS A 56 -5.02 11.15 -9.56
N LYS A 57 -5.49 12.08 -8.72
CA LYS A 57 -5.76 11.82 -7.29
C LYS A 57 -6.79 10.71 -7.12
N ILE A 58 -7.86 10.72 -7.92
CA ILE A 58 -8.92 9.71 -7.86
C ILE A 58 -8.39 8.32 -8.23
N VAL A 59 -7.67 8.23 -9.36
CA VAL A 59 -7.09 6.96 -9.84
C VAL A 59 -6.09 6.39 -8.84
N ASN A 60 -5.18 7.23 -8.32
CA ASN A 60 -4.20 6.79 -7.32
C ASN A 60 -4.86 6.36 -6.02
N SER A 61 -5.85 7.11 -5.53
CA SER A 61 -6.62 6.74 -4.32
C SER A 61 -7.31 5.39 -4.49
N TYR A 62 -7.89 5.13 -5.66
CA TYR A 62 -8.49 3.83 -5.98
C TYR A 62 -7.45 2.70 -5.95
N SER A 63 -6.28 2.90 -6.57
CA SER A 63 -5.20 1.90 -6.59
C SER A 63 -4.70 1.58 -5.18
N PHE A 64 -4.46 2.59 -4.34
CA PHE A 64 -4.07 2.37 -2.94
C PHE A 64 -5.18 1.66 -2.16
N HIS A 65 -6.42 2.06 -2.34
CA HIS A 65 -7.54 1.43 -1.67
C HIS A 65 -7.70 -0.05 -2.03
N TRP A 66 -7.47 -0.42 -3.30
CA TRP A 66 -7.48 -1.82 -3.73
C TRP A 66 -6.42 -2.62 -2.97
N ILE A 67 -5.16 -2.15 -2.97
CA ILE A 67 -4.04 -2.83 -2.28
C ILE A 67 -4.35 -2.97 -0.79
N ASP A 68 -4.66 -1.87 -0.11
CA ASP A 68 -4.87 -1.85 1.34
C ASP A 68 -5.99 -2.80 1.77
N VAL A 69 -7.12 -2.80 1.04
CA VAL A 69 -8.27 -3.66 1.38
C VAL A 69 -8.00 -5.12 1.08
N MET A 70 -7.32 -5.43 -0.02
CA MET A 70 -7.00 -6.82 -0.33
C MET A 70 -6.01 -7.39 0.68
N ASP A 71 -4.97 -6.64 1.04
CA ASP A 71 -4.02 -7.03 2.07
C ASP A 71 -4.72 -7.25 3.41
N GLU A 72 -5.60 -6.32 3.83
CA GLU A 72 -6.36 -6.49 5.07
C GLU A 72 -7.34 -7.67 5.02
N SER A 73 -8.02 -7.87 3.89
CA SER A 73 -8.95 -8.99 3.71
C SER A 73 -8.22 -10.34 3.77
N ILE A 74 -7.01 -10.42 3.23
CA ILE A 74 -6.15 -11.62 3.32
C ILE A 74 -5.71 -11.82 4.77
N ARG A 75 -5.23 -10.78 5.46
CA ARG A 75 -4.86 -10.85 6.88
C ARG A 75 -6.01 -11.36 7.76
N VAL A 76 -7.22 -10.86 7.53
CA VAL A 76 -8.42 -11.27 8.28
C VAL A 76 -8.82 -12.70 7.94
N ALA A 77 -8.80 -13.09 6.67
CA ALA A 77 -9.08 -14.46 6.25
C ALA A 77 -8.09 -15.45 6.89
N ASP A 78 -6.80 -15.13 6.88
CA ASP A 78 -5.74 -15.93 7.52
C ASP A 78 -5.95 -16.01 9.04
N LYS A 79 -6.29 -14.89 9.71
CA LYS A 79 -6.57 -14.88 11.14
C LYS A 79 -7.75 -15.80 11.49
N LEU A 80 -8.83 -15.72 10.71
CA LEU A 80 -10.04 -16.50 10.93
C LEU A 80 -9.82 -17.99 10.62
N TYR A 81 -9.02 -18.32 9.60
CA TYR A 81 -8.76 -19.71 9.19
C TYR A 81 -8.32 -20.64 10.32
N TYR A 82 -7.53 -20.13 11.28
CA TYR A 82 -6.97 -20.95 12.37
C TYR A 82 -7.81 -20.97 13.66
N ASN A 83 -8.77 -20.05 13.82
CA ASN A 83 -9.48 -19.81 15.08
C ASN A 83 -11.01 -19.71 14.91
N ILE A 84 -11.54 -20.13 13.76
CA ILE A 84 -12.96 -20.06 13.46
C ILE A 84 -13.69 -21.23 14.11
N ASP A 85 -14.69 -20.89 14.90
CA ASP A 85 -15.67 -21.81 15.46
C ASP A 85 -17.02 -21.59 14.75
N LYS A 86 -17.97 -22.50 15.00
CA LYS A 86 -19.31 -22.42 14.40
C LYS A 86 -20.03 -21.11 14.73
N GLU A 87 -19.87 -20.59 15.94
CA GLU A 87 -20.54 -19.36 16.38
C GLU A 87 -20.03 -18.13 15.62
N LYS A 88 -18.71 -18.00 15.45
CA LYS A 88 -18.09 -16.93 14.64
C LYS A 88 -18.49 -17.06 13.18
N LEU A 89 -18.55 -18.28 12.63
CA LEU A 89 -18.99 -18.51 11.26
C LEU A 89 -20.44 -18.07 11.05
N LEU A 90 -21.33 -18.40 12.00
CA LEU A 90 -22.72 -17.93 11.99
C LEU A 90 -22.79 -16.41 12.12
N HIS A 91 -21.94 -15.78 12.94
CA HIS A 91 -21.89 -14.32 13.04
C HIS A 91 -21.48 -13.66 11.72
N ILE A 92 -20.49 -14.21 11.00
CA ILE A 92 -20.09 -13.73 9.66
C ILE A 92 -21.25 -13.91 8.66
N MET A 93 -22.01 -15.01 8.77
CA MET A 93 -23.18 -15.24 7.94
C MET A 93 -24.28 -14.20 8.20
N GLU A 94 -24.62 -13.92 9.48
CA GLU A 94 -25.58 -12.87 9.84
C GLU A 94 -25.13 -11.50 9.34
N HIS A 95 -23.85 -11.18 9.50
CA HIS A 95 -23.29 -9.94 8.98
C HIS A 95 -23.42 -9.86 7.45
N THR A 96 -23.16 -10.97 6.75
CA THR A 96 -23.32 -11.06 5.29
C THR A 96 -24.78 -10.80 4.87
N LEU A 97 -25.76 -11.40 5.55
CA LEU A 97 -27.18 -11.16 5.30
C LEU A 97 -27.54 -9.67 5.47
N HIS A 98 -27.10 -9.07 6.58
CA HIS A 98 -27.31 -7.66 6.85
C HIS A 98 -26.67 -6.76 5.78
N LEU A 99 -25.45 -7.08 5.33
CA LEU A 99 -24.79 -6.34 4.26
C LEU A 99 -25.56 -6.44 2.93
N HIS A 100 -26.10 -7.61 2.57
CA HIS A 100 -26.89 -7.75 1.34
C HIS A 100 -28.19 -6.94 1.37
N GLN A 101 -28.84 -6.86 2.53
CA GLN A 101 -30.01 -6.01 2.75
C GLN A 101 -29.65 -4.52 2.62
N ALA A 102 -28.58 -4.08 3.30
CA ALA A 102 -28.10 -2.71 3.22
C ALA A 102 -27.72 -2.31 1.79
N LYS A 103 -27.04 -3.20 1.05
CA LYS A 103 -26.71 -3.01 -0.38
C LYS A 103 -27.94 -2.86 -1.26
N GLN A 104 -29.03 -3.56 -0.97
CA GLN A 104 -30.28 -3.45 -1.75
C GLN A 104 -30.94 -2.09 -1.53
N VAL A 105 -30.99 -1.62 -0.28
CA VAL A 105 -31.50 -0.29 0.06
C VAL A 105 -30.64 0.79 -0.60
N ASP A 106 -29.31 0.68 -0.52
CA ASP A 106 -28.37 1.62 -1.14
C ASP A 106 -28.47 1.60 -2.68
N PHE A 107 -28.68 0.44 -3.30
CA PHE A 107 -28.96 0.37 -4.74
C PHE A 107 -30.23 1.15 -5.09
N GLY A 108 -31.34 0.93 -4.36
CA GLY A 108 -32.59 1.66 -4.57
C GLY A 108 -32.40 3.18 -4.45
N ARG A 109 -31.69 3.64 -3.42
CA ARG A 109 -31.43 5.07 -3.19
C ARG A 109 -30.66 5.73 -4.34
N ASN A 110 -29.69 5.04 -4.93
CA ASN A 110 -28.82 5.60 -5.96
C ASN A 110 -29.32 5.38 -7.39
N PHE A 111 -30.16 4.36 -7.62
CA PHE A 111 -30.69 4.05 -8.95
C PHE A 111 -31.98 4.82 -9.28
N LEU A 112 -32.75 5.21 -8.26
CA LEU A 112 -33.93 6.07 -8.42
C LEU A 112 -33.53 7.55 -8.65
N PRO A 113 -34.33 8.34 -9.39
CA PRO A 113 -35.61 7.98 -10.01
C PRO A 113 -35.43 7.17 -11.29
N ILE A 114 -36.41 6.30 -11.60
CA ILE A 114 -36.48 5.57 -12.88
C ILE A 114 -36.99 6.53 -13.95
N GLU A 115 -36.22 6.70 -15.01
CA GLU A 115 -36.51 7.67 -16.08
C GLU A 115 -36.95 7.00 -17.38
N SER A 116 -36.77 5.68 -17.53
CA SER A 116 -37.09 4.95 -18.76
C SER A 116 -37.69 3.57 -18.50
N ALA A 117 -38.40 3.04 -19.51
CA ALA A 117 -38.95 1.68 -19.45
C ALA A 117 -37.87 0.60 -19.28
N ILE A 118 -36.68 0.81 -19.87
CA ILE A 118 -35.52 -0.07 -19.72
C ILE A 118 -35.00 -0.05 -18.28
N GLU A 119 -34.90 1.13 -17.67
CA GLU A 119 -34.49 1.25 -16.26
C GLU A 119 -35.49 0.56 -15.31
N LYS A 120 -36.79 0.61 -15.64
CA LYS A 120 -37.83 -0.11 -14.88
C LYS A 120 -37.62 -1.62 -14.95
N GLN A 121 -37.44 -2.16 -16.16
CA GLN A 121 -37.19 -3.60 -16.36
C GLN A 121 -35.92 -4.06 -15.63
N THR A 122 -34.83 -3.29 -15.75
CA THR A 122 -33.57 -3.55 -15.01
C THR A 122 -33.79 -3.60 -13.50
N TYR A 123 -34.55 -2.65 -12.96
CA TYR A 123 -34.80 -2.57 -11.52
C TYR A 123 -35.57 -3.79 -11.02
N GLU A 124 -36.64 -4.17 -11.73
CA GLU A 124 -37.46 -5.35 -11.43
C GLU A 124 -36.67 -6.66 -11.56
N GLU A 125 -35.75 -6.74 -12.52
CA GLU A 125 -34.85 -7.89 -12.67
C GLU A 125 -33.87 -8.01 -11.49
N ILE A 126 -33.22 -6.90 -11.10
CA ILE A 126 -32.30 -6.89 -9.96
C ILE A 126 -33.01 -7.22 -8.65
N GLU A 127 -34.26 -6.78 -8.48
CA GLU A 127 -35.09 -7.13 -7.33
C GLU A 127 -35.37 -8.64 -7.29
N ARG A 128 -35.71 -9.24 -8.44
CA ARG A 128 -35.87 -10.70 -8.55
C ARG A 128 -34.58 -11.45 -8.24
N MET A 129 -33.44 -11.02 -8.79
CA MET A 129 -32.13 -11.61 -8.49
C MET A 129 -31.78 -11.50 -7.01
N TYR A 130 -32.10 -10.36 -6.37
CA TYR A 130 -31.87 -10.15 -4.95
C TYR A 130 -32.65 -11.16 -4.11
N ASN A 131 -33.93 -11.36 -4.41
CA ASN A 131 -34.77 -12.32 -3.68
C ASN A 131 -34.21 -13.75 -3.81
N ILE A 132 -33.84 -14.17 -5.02
CA ILE A 132 -33.23 -15.48 -5.28
C ILE A 132 -31.90 -15.65 -4.51
N ALA A 133 -31.04 -14.63 -4.53
CA ALA A 133 -29.77 -14.66 -3.82
C ALA A 133 -29.97 -14.72 -2.29
N MET A 134 -30.98 -14.01 -1.79
CA MET A 134 -31.34 -14.03 -0.37
C MET A 134 -31.85 -15.40 0.08
N ASP A 135 -32.72 -16.04 -0.70
CA ASP A 135 -33.20 -17.39 -0.39
C ASP A 135 -32.04 -18.39 -0.33
N LYS A 136 -31.09 -18.29 -1.27
CA LYS A 136 -29.87 -19.13 -1.26
C LYS A 136 -28.97 -18.84 -0.05
N LEU A 137 -28.83 -17.58 0.37
CA LEU A 137 -28.09 -17.23 1.59
C LEU A 137 -28.77 -17.80 2.84
N LEU A 138 -30.10 -17.79 2.91
CA LEU A 138 -30.84 -18.40 4.02
C LEU A 138 -30.67 -19.92 4.06
N GLN A 139 -30.72 -20.59 2.89
CA GLN A 139 -30.39 -22.01 2.80
C GLN A 139 -28.95 -22.31 3.25
N LEU A 140 -27.99 -21.45 2.89
CA LEU A 140 -26.60 -21.57 3.33
C LEU A 140 -26.48 -21.45 4.86
N ARG A 141 -27.24 -20.53 5.47
CA ARG A 141 -27.31 -20.38 6.93
C ARG A 141 -27.84 -21.64 7.61
N GLU A 142 -28.91 -22.23 7.09
CA GLU A 142 -29.47 -23.49 7.61
C GLU A 142 -28.46 -24.64 7.50
N GLN A 143 -27.73 -24.72 6.38
CA GLN A 143 -26.64 -25.69 6.22
C GLN A 143 -25.54 -25.49 7.27
N LEU A 144 -25.12 -24.24 7.53
CA LEU A 144 -24.13 -23.93 8.56
C LEU A 144 -24.60 -24.30 9.97
N GLN A 145 -25.90 -24.15 10.25
CA GLN A 145 -26.48 -24.59 11.51
C GLN A 145 -26.45 -26.11 11.69
N SER A 146 -26.49 -26.87 10.59
CA SER A 146 -26.39 -28.34 10.59
C SER A 146 -24.95 -28.87 10.77
N PHE A 147 -23.94 -28.00 10.88
CA PHE A 147 -22.56 -28.45 11.06
C PHE A 147 -22.32 -28.91 12.50
N ASP A 148 -22.03 -30.21 12.63
CA ASP A 148 -21.85 -30.88 13.93
C ASP A 148 -20.37 -31.11 14.28
N THR A 149 -19.45 -30.96 13.32
CA THR A 149 -18.02 -31.18 13.51
C THR A 149 -17.18 -29.99 13.05
N GLN A 150 -16.08 -29.74 13.77
CA GLN A 150 -15.12 -28.69 13.46
C GLN A 150 -14.43 -28.88 12.10
N GLU A 151 -14.21 -30.13 11.67
CA GLU A 151 -13.62 -30.45 10.36
C GLU A 151 -14.50 -29.97 9.19
N ARG A 152 -15.84 -30.07 9.32
CA ARG A 152 -16.77 -29.54 8.32
C ARG A 152 -16.72 -28.01 8.25
N VAL A 153 -16.62 -27.35 9.40
CA VAL A 153 -16.44 -25.89 9.52
C VAL A 153 -15.16 -25.46 8.81
N GLU A 154 -14.03 -26.11 9.08
CA GLU A 154 -12.73 -25.79 8.47
C GLU A 154 -12.72 -26.03 6.96
N LYS A 155 -13.32 -27.12 6.48
CA LYS A 155 -13.42 -27.41 5.04
C LYS A 155 -14.28 -26.37 4.32
N PHE A 156 -15.42 -26.00 4.90
CA PHE A 156 -16.31 -24.97 4.37
C PHE A 156 -15.60 -23.61 4.29
N VAL A 157 -14.88 -23.23 5.35
CA VAL A 157 -14.15 -21.97 5.44
C VAL A 157 -13.06 -21.87 4.37
N LYS A 158 -12.29 -22.94 4.15
CA LYS A 158 -11.28 -23.01 3.08
C LYS A 158 -11.85 -22.63 1.71
N GLU A 159 -13.01 -23.18 1.38
CA GLU A 159 -13.66 -22.97 0.09
C GLU A 159 -14.26 -21.56 0.01
N HIS A 160 -15.11 -21.18 0.96
CA HIS A 160 -15.85 -19.91 0.91
C HIS A 160 -14.98 -18.67 1.11
N PHE A 161 -13.89 -18.75 1.89
CA PHE A 161 -12.99 -17.60 2.06
C PHE A 161 -12.18 -17.34 0.79
N SER A 162 -11.71 -18.40 0.13
CA SER A 162 -11.03 -18.27 -1.16
C SER A 162 -11.96 -17.67 -2.23
N LEU A 163 -13.24 -18.07 -2.23
CA LEU A 163 -14.26 -17.51 -3.10
C LEU A 163 -14.54 -16.04 -2.77
N SER A 164 -14.63 -15.68 -1.48
CA SER A 164 -14.81 -14.29 -1.05
C SER A 164 -13.67 -13.39 -1.52
N LEU A 165 -12.42 -13.82 -1.37
CA LEU A 165 -11.25 -13.03 -1.77
C LEU A 165 -11.21 -12.88 -3.30
N LYS A 166 -11.47 -13.97 -4.04
CA LYS A 166 -11.57 -13.94 -5.52
C LYS A 166 -12.66 -12.96 -5.96
N ASN A 167 -13.87 -13.08 -5.43
CA ASN A 167 -14.99 -12.21 -5.81
C ASN A 167 -14.72 -10.75 -5.45
N LYS A 168 -14.10 -10.48 -4.29
CA LYS A 168 -13.69 -9.13 -3.91
C LYS A 168 -12.70 -8.54 -4.93
N ASN A 169 -11.67 -9.29 -5.30
CA ASN A 169 -10.70 -8.88 -6.30
C ASN A 169 -11.34 -8.68 -7.69
N SER A 170 -12.29 -9.54 -8.06
CA SER A 170 -13.03 -9.41 -9.32
C SER A 170 -13.87 -8.13 -9.36
N ILE A 171 -14.51 -7.73 -8.26
CA ILE A 171 -15.25 -6.46 -8.15
C ILE A 171 -14.33 -5.24 -8.27
N PHE A 172 -13.10 -5.32 -7.74
CA PHE A 172 -12.09 -4.29 -8.00
C PHE A 172 -11.70 -4.29 -9.48
N ALA A 173 -11.31 -5.43 -10.06
CA ALA A 173 -10.94 -5.53 -11.47
C ALA A 173 -12.03 -4.98 -12.40
N PHE A 174 -13.30 -5.24 -12.09
CA PHE A 174 -14.45 -4.65 -12.76
C PHE A 174 -14.47 -3.12 -12.71
N THR A 175 -14.29 -2.57 -11.51
CA THR A 175 -14.37 -1.14 -11.28
C THR A 175 -13.19 -0.44 -11.95
N TYR A 176 -12.01 -1.08 -11.95
CA TYR A 176 -10.86 -0.66 -12.74
C TYR A 176 -11.18 -0.53 -14.24
N GLU A 177 -11.86 -1.52 -14.82
CA GLU A 177 -12.29 -1.45 -16.23
C GLU A 177 -13.26 -0.29 -16.47
N TYR A 178 -14.20 -0.07 -15.55
CA TYR A 178 -15.12 1.07 -15.60
C TYR A 178 -14.42 2.42 -15.48
N ILE A 179 -13.44 2.55 -14.58
CA ILE A 179 -12.60 3.75 -14.46
C ILE A 179 -11.86 4.01 -15.77
N ALA A 180 -11.22 2.98 -16.34
CA ALA A 180 -10.51 3.08 -17.62
C ALA A 180 -11.44 3.57 -18.75
N LEU A 181 -12.63 2.99 -18.85
CA LEU A 181 -13.64 3.43 -19.83
C LEU A 181 -14.14 4.86 -19.58
N ALA A 182 -14.29 5.26 -18.32
CA ALA A 182 -14.66 6.63 -17.96
C ALA A 182 -13.57 7.65 -18.36
N LEU A 183 -12.30 7.30 -18.15
CA LEU A 183 -11.16 8.10 -18.60
C LEU A 183 -11.12 8.22 -20.13
N ALA A 184 -11.36 7.11 -20.84
CA ALA A 184 -11.41 7.09 -22.30
C ALA A 184 -12.55 7.96 -22.87
N ARG A 185 -13.71 8.04 -22.19
CA ARG A 185 -14.80 8.97 -22.57
C ARG A 185 -14.41 10.44 -22.40
N ASN A 186 -13.53 10.72 -21.45
CA ASN A 186 -13.05 12.07 -21.14
C ASN A 186 -11.71 12.42 -21.80
N ILE A 187 -11.26 11.63 -22.77
CA ILE A 187 -9.89 11.69 -23.29
C ILE A 187 -9.51 13.05 -23.89
N GLU A 188 -10.45 13.72 -24.57
CA GLU A 188 -10.24 15.07 -25.11
C GLU A 188 -10.03 16.11 -23.98
N ARG A 189 -10.80 16.01 -22.90
CA ARG A 189 -10.67 16.92 -21.74
C ARG A 189 -9.33 16.72 -21.04
N ILE A 190 -8.89 15.46 -20.92
CA ILE A 190 -7.58 15.12 -20.36
C ILE A 190 -6.46 15.70 -21.24
N ARG A 191 -6.59 15.57 -22.57
CA ARG A 191 -5.64 16.14 -23.54
C ARG A 191 -5.49 17.65 -23.36
N VAL A 192 -6.60 18.38 -23.37
CA VAL A 192 -6.62 19.84 -23.20
C VAL A 192 -5.97 20.23 -21.87
N SER A 193 -6.27 19.51 -20.79
CA SER A 193 -5.67 19.75 -19.47
C SER A 193 -4.15 19.60 -19.50
N LEU A 194 -3.62 18.53 -20.11
CA LEU A 194 -2.18 18.29 -20.22
C LEU A 194 -1.47 19.32 -21.11
N GLU A 195 -2.07 19.67 -22.25
CA GLU A 195 -1.54 20.70 -23.14
C GLU A 195 -1.50 22.07 -22.46
N GLU A 196 -2.53 22.41 -21.67
CA GLU A 196 -2.60 23.65 -20.89
C GLU A 196 -1.52 23.70 -19.80
N ILE A 197 -1.30 22.59 -19.07
CA ILE A 197 -0.20 22.50 -18.10
C ILE A 197 1.15 22.75 -18.79
N ASN A 198 1.42 22.05 -19.88
CA ASN A 198 2.66 22.19 -20.63
C ASN A 198 2.86 23.62 -21.17
N LYS A 199 1.80 24.26 -21.68
CA LYS A 199 1.83 25.66 -22.13
C LYS A 199 2.15 26.63 -20.99
N ARG A 200 1.53 26.45 -19.82
CA ARG A 200 1.78 27.30 -18.64
C ARG A 200 3.21 27.20 -18.14
N VAL A 201 3.72 25.97 -17.96
CA VAL A 201 5.11 25.77 -17.50
C VAL A 201 6.10 26.33 -18.53
N SER A 202 5.84 26.12 -19.84
CA SER A 202 6.67 26.69 -20.91
C SER A 202 6.63 28.21 -20.94
N SER A 203 5.46 28.83 -20.73
CA SER A 203 5.31 30.29 -20.70
C SER A 203 6.01 30.90 -19.49
N ASN A 204 5.89 30.26 -18.32
CA ASN A 204 6.61 30.68 -17.11
C ASN A 204 8.13 30.65 -17.33
N LEU A 205 8.64 29.62 -18.02
CA LEU A 205 10.06 29.55 -18.35
C LEU A 205 10.49 30.70 -19.27
N CYS A 206 9.70 30.98 -20.31
CA CYS A 206 9.96 32.10 -21.23
C CYS A 206 9.97 33.44 -20.49
N ASN A 207 8.94 33.71 -19.67
CA ASN A 207 8.83 34.97 -18.93
C ASN A 207 10.01 35.17 -17.98
N ILE A 208 10.42 34.14 -17.23
CA ILE A 208 11.57 34.23 -16.33
C ILE A 208 12.86 34.46 -17.12
N GLN A 209 13.03 33.79 -18.27
CA GLN A 209 14.19 34.01 -19.14
C GLN A 209 14.22 35.43 -19.71
N ASP A 210 13.07 35.95 -20.14
CA ASP A 210 12.95 37.30 -20.70
C ASP A 210 13.20 38.37 -19.63
N GLU A 211 12.67 38.19 -18.42
CA GLU A 211 12.95 39.08 -17.26
C GLU A 211 14.42 39.06 -16.86
N CYS A 212 15.05 37.88 -16.81
CA CYS A 212 16.47 37.74 -16.52
C CYS A 212 17.33 38.41 -17.59
N ASN A 213 16.99 38.19 -18.86
CA ASN A 213 17.69 38.79 -20.00
C ASN A 213 17.55 40.31 -19.99
N ALA A 214 16.34 40.85 -19.77
CA ALA A 214 16.10 42.29 -19.70
C ALA A 214 16.87 42.94 -18.53
N SER A 215 16.88 42.29 -17.35
CA SER A 215 17.65 42.73 -16.19
C SER A 215 19.16 42.75 -16.47
N LEU A 216 19.69 41.66 -17.05
CA LEU A 216 21.09 41.55 -17.46
C LEU A 216 21.46 42.65 -18.47
N THR A 217 20.63 42.86 -19.49
CA THR A 217 20.83 43.92 -20.49
C THR A 217 20.87 45.30 -19.84
N SER A 218 19.97 45.60 -18.90
CA SER A 218 19.99 46.85 -18.13
C SER A 218 21.27 47.02 -17.31
N LEU A 219 21.71 45.97 -16.61
CA LEU A 219 22.96 46.00 -15.83
C LEU A 219 24.19 46.20 -16.73
N LEU A 220 24.20 45.61 -17.93
CA LEU A 220 25.26 45.81 -18.92
C LEU A 220 25.32 47.26 -19.43
N TYR A 221 24.17 47.90 -19.67
CA TYR A 221 24.13 49.32 -20.01
C TYR A 221 24.63 50.21 -18.87
N GLN A 222 24.19 49.94 -17.63
CA GLN A 222 24.68 50.68 -16.45
C GLN A 222 26.19 50.51 -16.26
N LEU A 223 26.73 49.32 -16.49
CA LEU A 223 28.17 49.05 -16.46
C LEU A 223 28.92 49.85 -17.53
N TYR A 224 28.37 49.91 -18.75
CA TYR A 224 28.94 50.69 -19.84
C TYR A 224 29.01 52.18 -19.50
N ASP A 225 27.91 52.75 -18.99
CA ASP A 225 27.84 54.16 -18.60
C ASP A 225 28.80 54.48 -17.46
N LYS A 226 28.88 53.62 -16.44
CA LYS A 226 29.82 53.80 -15.32
C LYS A 226 31.28 53.64 -15.73
N ASN A 227 31.59 52.77 -16.69
CA ASN A 227 32.94 52.70 -17.26
C ASN A 227 33.31 53.95 -18.07
N LYS A 228 32.34 54.55 -18.79
CA LYS A 228 32.54 55.81 -19.49
C LYS A 228 32.79 56.96 -18.52
N GLU A 229 32.04 57.02 -17.42
CA GLU A 229 32.24 57.97 -16.31
C GLU A 229 33.64 57.81 -15.70
N HIS A 230 34.04 56.57 -15.38
CA HIS A 230 35.38 56.25 -14.87
C HIS A 230 36.49 56.78 -15.80
N MET A 231 36.38 56.53 -17.10
CA MET A 231 37.35 57.01 -18.10
C MET A 231 37.39 58.53 -18.22
N THR A 232 36.28 59.22 -17.95
CA THR A 232 36.19 60.68 -18.03
C THR A 232 36.88 61.31 -16.82
N ILE A 233 36.60 60.81 -15.62
CA ILE A 233 37.23 61.27 -14.36
C ILE A 233 38.74 61.00 -14.38
N PHE A 234 39.16 59.83 -14.85
CA PHE A 234 40.58 59.46 -14.95
C PHE A 234 41.38 60.37 -15.89
N ARG A 235 40.71 60.99 -16.88
CA ARG A 235 41.34 61.92 -17.83
C ARG A 235 41.41 63.37 -17.32
N GLN A 236 40.67 63.73 -16.27
CA GLN A 236 40.47 65.13 -15.86
C GLN A 236 41.38 65.61 -14.71
N ASP A 237 41.82 64.78 -13.76
CA ASP A 237 42.86 65.17 -12.78
C ASP A 237 43.41 64.00 -11.92
N ILE A 238 44.63 64.10 -11.39
CA ILE A 238 45.29 63.07 -10.54
C ILE A 238 44.79 63.11 -9.08
N ARG A 239 44.07 64.18 -8.68
CA ARG A 239 43.65 64.44 -7.29
C ARG A 239 42.25 63.92 -6.91
N SER A 240 41.46 63.41 -7.84
CA SER A 240 40.08 62.92 -7.65
C SER A 240 39.99 61.46 -7.15
N SER A 241 40.88 61.07 -6.24
CA SER A 241 40.98 59.68 -5.74
C SER A 241 39.69 59.12 -5.11
N VAL A 242 38.88 59.98 -4.49
CA VAL A 242 37.61 59.60 -3.84
C VAL A 242 36.54 59.28 -4.89
N GLU A 243 36.39 60.12 -5.91
CA GLU A 243 35.42 59.92 -7.00
C GLU A 243 35.78 58.68 -7.83
N ILE A 244 37.07 58.44 -8.09
CA ILE A 244 37.55 57.22 -8.75
C ILE A 244 37.17 55.98 -7.93
N ALA A 245 37.37 56.02 -6.60
CA ALA A 245 37.04 54.92 -5.71
C ALA A 245 35.53 54.65 -5.65
N GLU A 246 34.68 55.68 -5.66
CA GLU A 246 33.22 55.52 -5.65
C GLU A 246 32.68 54.93 -6.97
N VAL A 247 33.21 55.38 -8.11
CA VAL A 247 32.85 54.82 -9.42
C VAL A 247 33.36 53.38 -9.54
N GLN A 248 34.55 53.07 -9.05
CA GLN A 248 35.06 51.70 -9.01
C GLN A 248 34.21 50.79 -8.12
N ARG A 249 33.80 51.23 -6.93
CA ARG A 249 32.87 50.46 -6.09
C ARG A 249 31.54 50.20 -6.79
N SER A 250 31.01 51.21 -7.48
CA SER A 250 29.77 51.07 -8.25
C SER A 250 29.91 50.06 -9.38
N ILE A 251 31.05 50.07 -10.10
CA ILE A 251 31.39 49.09 -11.13
C ILE A 251 31.48 47.68 -10.54
N THR A 252 32.14 47.52 -9.38
CA THR A 252 32.24 46.21 -8.70
C THR A 252 30.85 45.69 -8.32
N ILE A 253 30.01 46.52 -7.69
CA ILE A 253 28.64 46.16 -7.32
C ILE A 253 27.81 45.75 -8.55
N ILE A 254 27.96 46.43 -9.69
CA ILE A 254 27.25 46.07 -10.93
C ILE A 254 27.78 44.75 -11.49
N LYS A 255 29.10 44.50 -11.44
CA LYS A 255 29.70 43.23 -11.86
C LYS A 255 29.23 42.06 -10.99
N ASP A 256 29.19 42.25 -9.67
CA ASP A 256 28.71 41.25 -8.72
C ASP A 256 27.24 40.90 -9.02
N LYS A 257 26.39 41.92 -9.26
CA LYS A 257 24.99 41.71 -9.68
C LYS A 257 24.85 40.98 -11.01
N ILE A 258 25.76 41.20 -11.96
CA ILE A 258 25.79 40.47 -13.24
C ILE A 258 26.18 39.01 -13.00
N GLU A 259 27.15 38.72 -12.13
CA GLU A 259 27.50 37.34 -11.77
C GLU A 259 26.36 36.63 -11.02
N ASP A 260 25.69 37.31 -10.09
CA ASP A 260 24.53 36.78 -9.37
C ASP A 260 23.35 36.50 -10.31
N SER A 261 23.12 37.34 -11.32
CA SER A 261 22.05 37.13 -12.31
C SER A 261 22.23 35.88 -13.18
N LYS A 262 23.45 35.36 -13.30
CA LYS A 262 23.73 34.08 -13.99
C LYS A 262 23.31 32.86 -13.16
N HIS A 263 23.04 33.03 -11.87
CA HIS A 263 22.70 31.97 -10.93
C HIS A 263 21.19 31.79 -10.71
N VAL A 264 20.32 32.46 -11.49
CA VAL A 264 18.87 32.23 -11.39
C VAL A 264 18.57 30.78 -11.76
N PRO A 265 18.05 29.95 -10.83
CA PRO A 265 17.91 28.51 -11.03
C PRO A 265 16.72 28.20 -11.95
N THR A 266 16.91 28.37 -13.25
CA THR A 266 15.93 28.03 -14.30
C THR A 266 15.98 26.55 -14.70
N GLU A 267 16.98 25.79 -14.24
CA GLU A 267 17.19 24.39 -14.60
C GLU A 267 16.03 23.50 -14.19
N ARG A 268 15.55 23.64 -12.95
CA ARG A 268 14.37 22.91 -12.46
C ARG A 268 13.14 23.14 -13.32
N LEU A 269 12.92 24.36 -13.79
CA LEU A 269 11.78 24.69 -14.64
C LEU A 269 11.96 24.14 -16.06
N LYS A 270 13.20 24.10 -16.59
CA LYS A 270 13.51 23.43 -17.86
C LYS A 270 13.27 21.91 -17.78
N GLU A 271 13.64 21.28 -16.68
CA GLU A 271 13.35 19.86 -16.41
C GLU A 271 11.84 19.62 -16.35
N GLU A 272 11.09 20.49 -15.67
CA GLU A 272 9.64 20.39 -15.59
C GLU A 272 8.97 20.56 -16.97
N VAL A 273 9.44 21.50 -17.80
CA VAL A 273 8.99 21.64 -19.20
C VAL A 273 9.30 20.37 -19.99
N ALA A 274 10.49 19.80 -19.85
CA ALA A 274 10.88 18.57 -20.55
C ALA A 274 9.98 17.39 -20.14
N TYR A 275 9.72 17.23 -18.84
CA TYR A 275 8.81 16.23 -18.29
C TYR A 275 7.40 16.37 -18.86
N TRP A 276 6.80 17.56 -18.81
CA TRP A 276 5.43 17.74 -19.31
C TRP A 276 5.35 17.56 -20.83
N ARG A 277 6.40 17.95 -21.56
CA ARG A 277 6.50 17.72 -23.01
C ARG A 277 6.57 16.22 -23.34
N GLU A 278 7.32 15.44 -22.57
CA GLU A 278 7.36 13.98 -22.71
C GLU A 278 6.02 13.35 -22.35
N LYS A 279 5.39 13.78 -21.25
CA LYS A 279 4.07 13.28 -20.84
C LYS A 279 2.97 13.57 -21.85
N VAL A 280 2.99 14.74 -22.48
CA VAL A 280 2.08 15.06 -23.59
C VAL A 280 2.33 14.14 -24.78
N LYS A 281 3.60 13.84 -25.12
CA LYS A 281 3.93 12.89 -26.20
C LYS A 281 3.44 11.47 -25.89
N GLU A 282 3.72 10.96 -24.70
CA GLU A 282 3.22 9.65 -24.25
C GLU A 282 1.70 9.57 -24.31
N PHE A 283 1.02 10.60 -23.78
CA PHE A 283 -0.43 10.67 -23.79
C PHE A 283 -0.99 10.70 -25.22
N ASN A 284 -0.36 11.44 -26.12
CA ASN A 284 -0.80 11.53 -27.52
C ASN A 284 -0.79 10.18 -28.23
N ILE A 285 0.14 9.28 -27.91
CA ILE A 285 0.14 7.91 -28.45
C ILE A 285 -1.12 7.14 -28.02
N ILE A 286 -1.48 7.23 -26.74
CA ILE A 286 -2.69 6.60 -26.20
C ILE A 286 -3.94 7.26 -26.80
N TYR A 287 -3.96 8.58 -26.88
CA TYR A 287 -5.01 9.38 -27.47
C TYR A 287 -5.29 9.01 -28.92
N ASP A 288 -4.27 8.98 -29.77
CA ASP A 288 -4.42 8.64 -31.19
C ASP A 288 -4.90 7.21 -31.38
N THR A 289 -4.45 6.29 -30.53
CA THR A 289 -4.89 4.90 -30.53
C THR A 289 -6.39 4.80 -30.20
N ILE A 290 -6.83 5.44 -29.11
CA ILE A 290 -8.24 5.43 -28.69
C ILE A 290 -9.11 6.15 -29.73
N LYS A 291 -8.64 7.26 -30.31
CA LYS A 291 -9.35 8.00 -31.34
C LYS A 291 -9.57 7.17 -32.60
N LYS A 292 -8.54 6.45 -33.08
CA LYS A 292 -8.66 5.53 -34.22
C LYS A 292 -9.67 4.42 -33.95
N LEU A 293 -9.61 3.80 -32.78
CA LEU A 293 -10.53 2.73 -32.38
C LEU A 293 -11.98 3.24 -32.21
N ASN A 294 -12.17 4.47 -31.73
CA ASN A 294 -13.49 5.09 -31.66
C ASN A 294 -14.02 5.42 -33.05
N ALA A 295 -13.19 5.93 -33.97
CA ALA A 295 -13.60 6.17 -35.35
C ALA A 295 -13.98 4.86 -36.07
N GLU A 296 -13.26 3.76 -35.82
CA GLU A 296 -13.66 2.43 -36.31
C GLU A 296 -15.00 1.97 -35.74
N ARG A 297 -15.29 2.27 -34.46
CA ARG A 297 -16.59 1.98 -33.84
C ARG A 297 -17.72 2.84 -34.43
N ASP A 298 -17.46 4.12 -34.70
CA ASP A 298 -18.46 5.04 -35.23
C ASP A 298 -18.88 4.68 -36.67
N ASN A 299 -18.01 3.97 -37.39
CA ASN A 299 -18.28 3.42 -38.73
C ASN A 299 -19.03 2.09 -38.73
N LEU A 300 -19.40 1.55 -37.55
CA LEU A 300 -20.13 0.30 -37.44
C LEU A 300 -21.62 0.47 -37.78
N THR A 301 -22.20 -0.56 -38.34
CA THR A 301 -23.64 -0.65 -38.60
C THR A 301 -24.41 -0.87 -37.29
N ALA A 302 -25.71 -0.55 -37.28
CA ALA A 302 -26.56 -0.73 -36.09
C ALA A 302 -26.55 -2.16 -35.49
N PRO A 303 -26.54 -3.25 -36.30
CA PRO A 303 -26.40 -4.62 -35.79
C PRO A 303 -25.04 -4.89 -35.12
N GLU A 304 -23.95 -4.35 -35.67
CA GLU A 304 -22.60 -4.50 -35.11
C GLU A 304 -22.44 -3.71 -33.80
N ILE A 305 -23.03 -2.52 -33.72
CA ILE A 305 -23.11 -1.72 -32.47
C ILE A 305 -23.88 -2.50 -31.42
N THR A 306 -25.03 -3.08 -31.78
CA THR A 306 -25.84 -3.91 -30.89
C THR A 306 -25.03 -5.12 -30.38
N TYR A 307 -24.23 -5.75 -31.25
CA TYR A 307 -23.35 -6.85 -30.85
C TYR A 307 -22.22 -6.42 -29.91
N ILE A 308 -21.59 -5.27 -30.13
CA ILE A 308 -20.61 -4.71 -29.17
C ILE A 308 -21.30 -4.40 -27.82
N GLU A 309 -22.52 -3.89 -27.83
CA GLU A 309 -23.28 -3.67 -26.60
C GLU A 309 -23.60 -4.96 -25.86
N VAL A 310 -23.73 -6.09 -26.57
CA VAL A 310 -23.83 -7.44 -26.00
C VAL A 310 -22.48 -7.92 -25.49
N LEU A 311 -21.36 -7.64 -26.16
CA LEU A 311 -20.03 -7.95 -25.62
C LEU A 311 -19.74 -7.15 -24.34
N GLU A 312 -20.22 -5.90 -24.26
CA GLU A 312 -20.18 -5.06 -23.06
C GLU A 312 -21.23 -5.51 -22.01
N ASN A 313 -22.20 -6.37 -22.37
CA ASN A 313 -23.31 -6.87 -21.55
C ASN A 313 -23.76 -8.29 -21.96
N PRO A 314 -23.01 -9.34 -21.59
CA PRO A 314 -23.25 -10.70 -22.09
C PRO A 314 -24.63 -11.29 -21.73
N GLU A 315 -25.36 -10.69 -20.77
CA GLU A 315 -26.71 -11.08 -20.36
C GLU A 315 -27.82 -10.55 -21.28
N LYS A 316 -27.52 -9.64 -22.23
CA LYS A 316 -28.50 -9.21 -23.24
C LYS A 316 -28.56 -10.24 -24.36
N THR A 317 -29.47 -11.22 -24.24
CA THR A 317 -29.84 -12.07 -25.38
C THR A 317 -30.68 -11.27 -26.37
N TYR A 318 -30.03 -10.65 -27.36
CA TYR A 318 -30.73 -10.19 -28.55
C TYR A 318 -30.67 -11.28 -29.62
N GLU A 319 -31.84 -11.65 -30.17
CA GLU A 319 -31.98 -12.52 -31.34
C GLU A 319 -31.14 -12.03 -32.55
N SER A 320 -30.69 -10.78 -32.55
CA SER A 320 -29.86 -10.19 -33.60
C SER A 320 -28.41 -10.69 -33.65
N SER A 321 -27.91 -11.39 -32.62
CA SER A 321 -26.54 -11.94 -32.65
C SER A 321 -26.38 -13.13 -33.59
N GLU A 322 -27.47 -13.82 -33.96
CA GLU A 322 -27.41 -14.97 -34.87
C GLU A 322 -27.17 -14.59 -36.34
N ASN A 323 -27.48 -13.35 -36.73
CA ASN A 323 -27.44 -12.87 -38.11
C ASN A 323 -26.10 -12.27 -38.55
N LEU A 324 -25.11 -12.14 -37.66
CA LEU A 324 -23.78 -11.63 -38.02
C LEU A 324 -22.85 -12.76 -38.45
N GLU A 325 -22.14 -12.60 -39.56
CA GLU A 325 -21.11 -13.55 -40.00
C GLU A 325 -20.00 -13.70 -38.95
N LEU A 326 -19.43 -14.91 -38.85
CA LEU A 326 -18.40 -15.25 -37.87
C LEU A 326 -17.17 -14.32 -37.94
N CYS A 327 -16.76 -13.94 -39.15
CA CYS A 327 -15.64 -13.04 -39.39
C CYS A 327 -15.90 -11.63 -38.82
N VAL A 328 -17.15 -11.15 -38.89
CA VAL A 328 -17.57 -9.86 -38.35
C VAL A 328 -17.58 -9.91 -36.82
N ARG A 329 -18.10 -11.00 -36.22
CA ARG A 329 -18.08 -11.19 -34.76
C ARG A 329 -16.66 -11.18 -34.20
N GLN A 330 -15.75 -11.94 -34.80
CA GLN A 330 -14.33 -11.97 -34.38
C GLN A 330 -13.66 -10.60 -34.51
N ARG A 331 -13.97 -9.84 -35.56
CA ARG A 331 -13.49 -8.46 -35.73
C ARG A 331 -14.01 -7.54 -34.62
N LEU A 332 -15.29 -7.63 -34.27
CA LEU A 332 -15.90 -6.80 -33.22
C LEU A 332 -15.39 -7.15 -31.82
N GLU A 333 -15.21 -8.44 -31.52
CA GLU A 333 -14.56 -8.90 -30.28
C GLU A 333 -13.13 -8.37 -30.16
N ARG A 334 -12.36 -8.45 -31.26
CA ARG A 334 -11.00 -7.89 -31.32
C ARG A 334 -11.02 -6.37 -31.12
N LEU A 335 -11.93 -5.65 -31.76
CA LEU A 335 -12.07 -4.20 -31.61
C LEU A 335 -12.40 -3.82 -30.17
N HIS A 336 -13.36 -4.51 -29.54
CA HIS A 336 -13.72 -4.31 -28.14
C HIS A 336 -12.52 -4.54 -27.21
N LYS A 337 -11.79 -5.66 -27.40
CA LYS A 337 -10.60 -5.99 -26.60
C LYS A 337 -9.49 -4.95 -26.77
N LEU A 338 -9.21 -4.51 -28.00
CA LEU A 338 -8.20 -3.48 -28.29
C LEU A 338 -8.56 -2.14 -27.63
N ARG A 339 -9.84 -1.74 -27.71
CA ARG A 339 -10.32 -0.52 -27.06
C ARG A 339 -10.21 -0.60 -25.54
N LEU A 340 -10.63 -1.71 -24.94
CA LEU A 340 -10.51 -1.90 -23.50
C LEU A 340 -9.05 -1.87 -23.05
N ASN A 341 -8.14 -2.51 -23.78
CA ASN A 341 -6.71 -2.49 -23.49
C ASN A 341 -6.12 -1.07 -23.63
N ALA A 342 -6.49 -0.33 -24.68
CA ALA A 342 -6.07 1.07 -24.84
C ALA A 342 -6.60 1.96 -23.70
N ALA A 343 -7.85 1.75 -23.27
CA ALA A 343 -8.42 2.44 -22.12
C ALA A 343 -7.68 2.08 -20.81
N LYS A 344 -7.30 0.82 -20.62
CA LYS A 344 -6.48 0.37 -19.49
C LYS A 344 -5.11 1.05 -19.45
N SER A 345 -4.51 1.33 -20.61
CA SER A 345 -3.27 2.12 -20.68
C SER A 345 -3.42 3.54 -20.12
N LEU A 346 -4.61 4.15 -20.17
CA LEU A 346 -4.86 5.44 -19.50
C LEU A 346 -4.72 5.28 -17.99
N PHE A 347 -5.26 4.21 -17.41
CA PHE A 347 -5.10 3.95 -15.99
C PHE A 347 -3.61 3.82 -15.63
N THR A 348 -2.84 3.08 -16.43
CA THR A 348 -1.38 3.00 -16.26
C THR A 348 -0.73 4.37 -16.36
N PHE A 349 -1.10 5.19 -17.36
CA PHE A 349 -0.58 6.57 -17.53
C PHE A 349 -0.80 7.45 -16.28
N PHE A 350 -1.94 7.30 -15.59
CA PHE A 350 -2.20 7.97 -14.32
C PHE A 350 -1.48 7.31 -13.13
N SER A 351 -1.27 6.00 -13.18
CA SER A 351 -0.73 5.16 -12.09
C SER A 351 0.79 5.02 -12.11
N VAL A 352 1.48 5.40 -13.19
CA VAL A 352 2.95 5.45 -13.20
C VAL A 352 3.37 6.39 -12.08
N LYS A 353 4.06 5.82 -11.08
CA LYS A 353 4.77 6.57 -10.04
C LYS A 353 5.82 7.47 -10.72
N GLY A 354 5.40 8.68 -11.06
CA GLY A 354 6.22 9.82 -11.44
C GLY A 354 5.88 10.98 -10.49
N PRO A 355 6.87 11.75 -10.06
CA PRO A 355 7.14 11.94 -8.63
C PRO A 355 6.29 13.05 -7.99
N ASP A 356 5.59 12.68 -6.92
CA ASP A 356 5.58 13.46 -5.68
C ASP A 356 6.89 13.29 -4.88
N ARG A 357 7.93 12.65 -5.47
CA ARG A 357 9.26 12.55 -4.87
C ARG A 357 9.89 13.94 -4.85
N LYS A 358 10.21 14.40 -3.65
CA LYS A 358 11.06 15.57 -3.46
C LYS A 358 12.43 15.27 -4.05
N PHE A 359 12.81 16.03 -5.08
CA PHE A 359 14.18 16.09 -5.53
C PHE A 359 14.98 16.93 -4.54
N TYR A 360 16.17 16.44 -4.23
CA TYR A 360 17.13 17.10 -3.37
C TYR A 360 18.39 17.37 -4.20
N SER A 361 19.11 18.41 -3.83
CA SER A 361 20.39 18.76 -4.44
C SER A 361 21.42 18.93 -3.34
N ASP A 362 22.59 18.35 -3.54
CA ASP A 362 23.77 18.58 -2.72
C ASP A 362 24.98 18.91 -3.61
N GLN A 363 26.18 18.97 -3.03
CA GLN A 363 27.41 19.33 -3.74
C GLN A 363 27.81 18.33 -4.84
N ILE A 364 27.16 17.15 -4.89
CA ILE A 364 27.45 16.09 -5.85
C ILE A 364 26.53 16.21 -7.08
N GLY A 365 25.26 16.56 -6.90
CA GLY A 365 24.29 16.73 -7.98
C GLY A 365 22.84 16.60 -7.53
N THR A 366 21.92 16.59 -8.50
CA THR A 366 20.50 16.39 -8.23
C THR A 366 20.22 14.91 -8.01
N TYR A 367 19.49 14.59 -6.94
CA TYR A 367 19.14 13.23 -6.58
C TYR A 367 17.69 13.12 -6.12
N TYR A 368 17.12 11.91 -6.24
CA TYR A 368 15.90 11.55 -5.53
C TYR A 368 16.19 10.43 -4.54
N VAL A 369 15.33 10.32 -3.52
CA VAL A 369 15.36 9.19 -2.59
C VAL A 369 14.41 8.12 -3.11
N ASP A 370 14.92 6.93 -3.40
CA ASP A 370 14.10 5.82 -3.88
C ASP A 370 13.20 5.24 -2.77
N ASP A 371 12.37 4.25 -3.11
CA ASP A 371 11.45 3.60 -2.15
C ASP A 371 12.20 2.82 -1.03
N TYR A 372 13.55 2.76 -1.09
CA TYR A 372 14.43 2.08 -0.14
C TYR A 372 15.39 3.03 0.60
N GLY A 373 15.28 4.34 0.40
CA GLY A 373 16.09 5.33 1.11
C GLY A 373 17.44 5.67 0.45
N HIS A 374 17.71 5.20 -0.78
CA HIS A 374 18.97 5.49 -1.48
C HIS A 374 18.94 6.83 -2.18
N LYS A 375 20.07 7.55 -2.14
CA LYS A 375 20.28 8.71 -3.02
C LYS A 375 20.62 8.22 -4.44
N VAL A 376 19.70 8.43 -5.36
CA VAL A 376 19.90 8.12 -6.77
C VAL A 376 20.26 9.40 -7.50
N TYR A 377 21.53 9.52 -7.86
CA TYR A 377 22.02 10.66 -8.62
C TYR A 377 21.83 10.39 -10.11
N PHE A 378 21.34 11.39 -10.83
CA PHE A 378 21.22 11.31 -12.27
C PHE A 378 22.13 12.35 -12.90
N TYR A 379 22.92 11.89 -13.87
CA TYR A 379 23.76 12.72 -14.72
C TYR A 379 23.29 12.54 -16.17
N ASP A 380 23.67 13.47 -17.04
CA ASP A 380 23.33 13.43 -18.47
C ASP A 380 21.82 13.23 -18.73
N TYR A 381 20.98 14.01 -18.05
CA TYR A 381 19.53 14.03 -18.28
C TYR A 381 18.82 12.69 -18.02
N GLY A 382 19.33 11.89 -17.09
CA GLY A 382 18.74 10.59 -16.75
C GLY A 382 19.16 9.46 -17.67
N LEU A 383 20.11 9.70 -18.59
CA LEU A 383 20.83 8.63 -19.28
C LEU A 383 21.68 7.88 -18.24
N ASN A 384 22.63 8.56 -17.61
CA ASN A 384 23.49 7.91 -16.63
C ASN A 384 22.88 8.03 -15.23
N MET A 385 22.36 6.92 -14.69
CA MET A 385 21.83 6.86 -13.34
C MET A 385 22.84 6.17 -12.44
N PHE A 386 23.26 6.82 -11.36
CA PHE A 386 24.24 6.26 -10.43
C PHE A 386 23.62 6.05 -9.06
N HIS A 387 23.80 4.83 -8.55
CA HIS A 387 23.63 4.55 -7.14
C HIS A 387 24.91 4.89 -6.39
N VAL A 388 24.77 5.42 -5.19
CA VAL A 388 25.88 5.41 -4.23
C VAL A 388 25.82 4.09 -3.47
N ASP A 389 26.86 3.29 -3.59
CA ASP A 389 26.94 1.99 -2.91
C ASP A 389 27.28 2.13 -1.42
N CYS A 390 27.40 0.99 -0.73
CA CYS A 390 27.72 0.98 0.71
C CYS A 390 29.10 1.57 1.06
N LYS A 391 30.00 1.74 0.08
CA LYS A 391 31.34 2.30 0.25
C LYS A 391 31.39 3.79 -0.04
N GLY A 392 30.28 4.36 -0.53
CA GLY A 392 30.25 5.74 -1.02
C GLY A 392 30.75 5.89 -2.45
N GLU A 393 30.89 4.79 -3.19
CA GLU A 393 31.33 4.78 -4.58
C GLU A 393 30.11 4.86 -5.51
N PHE A 394 30.25 5.59 -6.62
CA PHE A 394 29.21 5.67 -7.64
C PHE A 394 29.21 4.39 -8.47
N VAL A 395 28.10 3.66 -8.41
CA VAL A 395 27.84 2.49 -9.23
C VAL A 395 26.81 2.88 -10.28
N ASP A 396 27.25 2.86 -11.53
CA ASP A 396 26.41 3.14 -12.69
C ASP A 396 25.37 2.02 -12.90
N LEU A 397 24.12 2.40 -13.09
CA LEU A 397 23.00 1.49 -13.35
C LEU A 397 22.98 1.02 -14.81
N GLN A 398 23.65 1.72 -15.74
CA GLN A 398 23.67 1.36 -17.15
C GLN A 398 24.72 0.30 -17.51
N THR A 399 25.77 0.11 -16.70
CA THR A 399 26.84 -0.86 -17.01
C THR A 399 26.41 -2.34 -16.91
N ASN A 400 25.18 -2.62 -16.45
CA ASN A 400 24.57 -3.96 -16.43
C ASN A 400 23.53 -4.19 -17.55
N GLU A 401 23.55 -3.43 -18.65
CA GLU A 401 22.63 -3.64 -19.79
C GLU A 401 22.74 -5.02 -20.49
N ASN A 402 23.72 -5.86 -20.14
CA ASN A 402 23.80 -7.24 -20.64
C ASN A 402 22.98 -8.26 -19.81
N ASP A 403 22.55 -7.92 -18.60
CA ASP A 403 21.73 -8.82 -17.79
C ASP A 403 20.23 -8.55 -18.10
N LEU A 404 19.61 -9.38 -18.93
CA LEU A 404 18.15 -9.37 -19.11
C LEU A 404 17.46 -9.64 -17.76
N TYR A 405 16.69 -8.66 -17.30
CA TYR A 405 15.88 -8.78 -16.09
C TYR A 405 14.49 -9.33 -16.43
N PHE A 406 14.01 -10.23 -15.58
CA PHE A 406 12.70 -10.86 -15.68
C PHE A 406 11.93 -10.65 -14.37
N TYR A 407 10.62 -10.83 -14.44
CA TYR A 407 9.71 -10.71 -13.30
C TYR A 407 8.86 -11.97 -13.17
N ASP A 408 8.72 -12.47 -11.96
CA ASP A 408 7.76 -13.51 -11.60
C ASP A 408 7.03 -13.17 -10.29
N SER A 409 6.25 -14.12 -9.76
CA SER A 409 5.56 -14.02 -8.47
C SER A 409 6.47 -13.75 -7.27
N TYR A 410 7.78 -13.90 -7.44
CA TYR A 410 8.81 -13.70 -6.44
C TYR A 410 9.67 -12.47 -6.74
N GLY A 411 9.27 -11.59 -7.66
CA GLY A 411 9.89 -10.30 -7.92
C GLY A 411 10.91 -10.29 -9.05
N ARG A 412 11.81 -9.30 -9.04
CA ARG A 412 12.81 -9.10 -10.10
C ARG A 412 13.96 -10.11 -9.98
N TYR A 413 14.29 -10.79 -11.09
CA TYR A 413 15.41 -11.72 -11.16
C TYR A 413 16.25 -11.59 -12.44
N THR A 414 17.50 -12.04 -12.38
CA THR A 414 18.42 -12.20 -13.52
C THR A 414 18.74 -13.68 -13.71
N ILE A 415 18.93 -14.13 -14.95
CA ILE A 415 19.35 -15.51 -15.23
C ILE A 415 20.87 -15.54 -15.37
N LYS A 416 21.58 -16.18 -14.43
CA LYS A 416 23.02 -16.46 -14.55
C LYS A 416 23.25 -17.95 -14.46
N ASN A 417 23.98 -18.52 -15.43
CA ASN A 417 24.26 -19.96 -15.52
C ASN A 417 23.00 -20.85 -15.50
N GLY A 418 21.87 -20.37 -16.04
CA GLY A 418 20.60 -21.12 -16.07
C GLY A 418 19.81 -21.08 -14.76
N GLU A 419 20.23 -20.31 -13.75
CA GLU A 419 19.54 -20.17 -12.48
C GLU A 419 18.96 -18.76 -12.30
N ASN A 420 17.75 -18.68 -11.75
CA ASN A 420 17.08 -17.42 -11.44
C ASN A 420 17.66 -16.82 -10.15
N LEU A 421 18.32 -15.66 -10.27
CA LEU A 421 18.87 -14.89 -9.16
C LEU A 421 18.03 -13.64 -8.93
N TYR A 422 17.30 -13.62 -7.82
CA TYR A 422 16.42 -12.57 -7.35
C TYR A 422 17.21 -11.48 -6.65
N GLN A 423 16.97 -10.22 -7.01
CA GLN A 423 17.65 -9.07 -6.42
C GLN A 423 16.68 -7.93 -6.15
N VAL A 424 16.58 -7.52 -4.89
CA VAL A 424 15.63 -6.48 -4.44
C VAL A 424 16.08 -5.09 -4.89
N ALA A 425 17.38 -4.82 -4.84
CA ALA A 425 18.03 -3.57 -5.25
C ALA A 425 19.46 -3.83 -5.76
N PRO A 426 20.07 -2.94 -6.55
CA PRO A 426 21.40 -3.13 -7.15
C PRO A 426 22.52 -3.44 -6.13
N CYS A 427 22.43 -2.87 -4.92
CA CYS A 427 23.36 -3.10 -3.82
C CYS A 427 22.88 -4.16 -2.82
N SER A 428 21.72 -4.78 -3.05
CA SER A 428 21.20 -5.84 -2.20
C SER A 428 21.80 -7.19 -2.57
N SER A 429 21.75 -8.10 -1.61
CA SER A 429 22.12 -9.49 -1.80
C SER A 429 21.35 -10.12 -2.97
N LEU A 430 22.05 -10.92 -3.77
CA LEU A 430 21.42 -11.81 -4.74
C LEU A 430 20.87 -13.02 -4.00
N TYR A 431 19.70 -13.49 -4.39
CA TYR A 431 19.03 -14.64 -3.80
C TYR A 431 18.68 -15.65 -4.89
N LYS A 432 18.85 -16.93 -4.63
CA LYS A 432 18.34 -18.02 -5.47
C LYS A 432 17.09 -18.59 -4.80
N LEU A 433 16.09 -19.00 -5.57
CA LEU A 433 14.98 -19.77 -5.03
C LEU A 433 15.41 -21.23 -4.92
N GLU A 434 15.43 -21.75 -3.69
CA GLU A 434 15.53 -23.18 -3.41
C GLU A 434 14.29 -23.57 -2.60
N ASN A 435 13.45 -24.46 -3.14
CA ASN A 435 12.19 -24.89 -2.52
C ASN A 435 11.25 -23.71 -2.16
N ASP A 436 11.04 -22.77 -3.09
CA ASP A 436 10.25 -21.55 -2.89
C ASP A 436 10.75 -20.60 -1.77
N VAL A 437 11.96 -20.82 -1.26
CA VAL A 437 12.61 -19.96 -0.25
C VAL A 437 13.80 -19.24 -0.87
N ARG A 438 13.90 -17.92 -0.66
CA ARG A 438 15.04 -17.10 -1.12
C ARG A 438 16.30 -17.42 -0.30
N VAL A 439 17.26 -18.09 -0.91
CA VAL A 439 18.59 -18.42 -0.36
C VAL A 439 19.63 -17.44 -0.91
N LYS A 440 20.28 -16.67 -0.03
CA LYS A 440 21.26 -15.64 -0.40
C LYS A 440 22.50 -16.27 -1.07
N VAL A 441 22.85 -15.78 -2.26
CA VAL A 441 23.96 -16.25 -3.12
C VAL A 441 25.20 -15.37 -2.98
N THR A 442 25.05 -14.06 -2.77
CA THR A 442 26.19 -13.14 -2.56
C THR A 442 26.34 -12.70 -1.10
N LYS A 443 27.59 -12.50 -0.66
CA LYS A 443 27.92 -11.80 0.59
C LYS A 443 27.93 -10.30 0.31
N ASP A 444 26.85 -9.60 0.66
CA ASP A 444 26.79 -8.13 0.63
C ASP A 444 27.51 -7.50 1.83
N CYS A 445 27.52 -6.16 1.84
CA CYS A 445 28.06 -5.27 2.86
C CYS A 445 27.30 -5.31 4.22
N GLY A 446 26.39 -6.27 4.43
CA GLY A 446 25.75 -6.52 5.71
C GLY A 446 24.40 -5.83 5.96
N HIS A 447 23.91 -4.96 5.09
CA HIS A 447 22.63 -4.24 5.33
C HIS A 447 21.42 -5.16 5.54
N SER A 448 21.49 -6.39 5.04
CA SER A 448 20.46 -7.41 5.25
C SER A 448 20.56 -8.12 6.62
N ASP A 449 21.72 -8.12 7.27
CA ASP A 449 22.06 -9.03 8.38
C ASP A 449 22.77 -8.37 9.60
N ARG A 450 23.71 -7.42 9.40
CA ARG A 450 24.50 -6.73 10.45
C ARG A 450 24.98 -5.32 10.02
N PRO A 451 25.01 -4.31 10.93
CA PRO A 451 25.51 -2.98 10.59
C PRO A 451 27.02 -2.98 10.33
N ASN A 452 27.44 -2.50 9.16
CA ASN A 452 28.84 -2.26 8.82
C ASN A 452 29.30 -0.91 9.41
N LYS A 453 30.35 -0.94 10.25
CA LYS A 453 30.92 0.26 10.90
C LYS A 453 31.65 1.19 9.94
N GLU A 454 32.00 0.72 8.74
CA GLU A 454 32.67 1.52 7.70
C GLU A 454 31.67 2.15 6.71
N CYS A 455 30.37 1.83 6.84
CA CYS A 455 29.33 2.38 5.98
C CYS A 455 29.06 3.84 6.32
N LYS A 456 29.25 4.74 5.34
CA LYS A 456 29.01 6.18 5.46
C LYS A 456 27.56 6.59 5.12
N MET A 457 26.69 5.63 4.79
CA MET A 457 25.28 5.91 4.49
C MET A 457 24.43 5.92 5.76
N GLU A 458 23.73 7.03 6.00
CA GLU A 458 22.60 7.08 6.91
C GLU A 458 21.35 6.59 6.18
N VAL A 459 21.02 5.30 6.31
CA VAL A 459 19.72 4.77 5.90
C VAL A 459 18.69 5.31 6.88
N LYS A 460 17.90 6.30 6.46
CA LYS A 460 16.66 6.66 7.16
C LYS A 460 15.57 5.71 6.69
N ASP A 461 15.10 4.89 7.62
CA ASP A 461 13.87 4.13 7.40
C ASP A 461 12.72 5.15 7.20
N PRO A 462 11.89 5.04 6.14
CA PRO A 462 10.72 5.92 5.98
C PRO A 462 9.70 5.80 7.13
N PHE A 463 9.83 4.81 8.02
CA PHE A 463 9.12 4.71 9.29
C PHE A 463 9.90 5.24 10.51
N ASP A 464 11.11 5.78 10.31
CA ASP A 464 11.95 6.41 11.36
C ASP A 464 11.44 7.83 11.68
N PHE A 465 10.19 7.92 12.12
CA PHE A 465 9.82 8.95 13.07
C PHE A 465 10.40 8.51 14.42
N GLU A 466 10.88 9.45 15.24
CA GLU A 466 11.15 9.16 16.66
C GLU A 466 9.82 8.73 17.33
N ILE A 467 9.47 7.43 17.25
CA ILE A 467 8.25 6.88 17.87
C ILE A 467 8.38 6.87 19.39
N LEU A 468 9.60 6.83 19.90
CA LEU A 468 9.84 6.91 21.33
C LEU A 468 10.32 8.31 21.68
N PRO A 469 9.53 9.13 22.42
CA PRO A 469 10.15 10.18 23.20
C PRO A 469 11.25 9.53 24.05
N LYS A 470 12.32 10.29 24.35
CA LYS A 470 13.29 9.95 25.42
C LYS A 470 12.53 9.83 26.75
N SER A 471 11.82 8.73 26.91
CA SER A 471 11.05 8.39 28.08
C SER A 471 11.90 7.43 28.87
N LYS A 472 12.11 7.78 30.14
CA LYS A 472 12.63 6.84 31.14
C LYS A 472 11.82 5.56 31.03
N ALA A 473 12.48 4.41 31.09
CA ALA A 473 11.83 3.10 31.04
C ALA A 473 10.60 3.08 31.95
N VAL A 474 9.40 3.14 31.34
CA VAL A 474 8.16 2.89 32.04
C VAL A 474 7.86 1.42 31.79
N ASP A 475 7.94 0.64 32.86
CA ASP A 475 7.57 -0.77 32.90
C ASP A 475 6.05 -0.85 32.66
N LYS A 476 5.62 -0.87 31.39
CA LYS A 476 4.22 -1.06 31.02
C LYS A 476 3.83 -2.49 31.35
N LYS A 477 3.27 -2.69 32.55
CA LYS A 477 2.56 -3.91 32.96
C LYS A 477 1.19 -4.05 32.26
N GLU A 478 1.08 -3.65 30.99
CA GLU A 478 -0.09 -3.98 30.17
C GLU A 478 0.08 -5.44 29.73
N LYS A 479 -0.76 -6.33 30.27
CA LYS A 479 -0.81 -7.72 29.82
C LYS A 479 -1.30 -7.71 28.37
N LEU A 480 -0.57 -8.36 27.47
CA LEU A 480 -1.05 -8.67 26.12
C LEU A 480 -2.40 -9.39 26.23
N ASP A 481 -3.32 -9.06 25.33
CA ASP A 481 -4.62 -9.68 25.26
C ASP A 481 -4.47 -11.20 25.05
N THR A 482 -5.37 -11.97 25.66
CA THR A 482 -5.29 -13.43 25.68
C THR A 482 -5.31 -14.01 24.26
N GLU A 483 -5.98 -13.35 23.32
CA GLU A 483 -6.04 -13.77 21.91
C GLU A 483 -4.70 -13.59 21.18
N THR A 484 -4.04 -12.44 21.30
CA THR A 484 -2.70 -12.23 20.72
C THR A 484 -1.66 -13.18 21.31
N VAL A 485 -1.72 -13.41 22.64
CA VAL A 485 -0.85 -14.38 23.29
C VAL A 485 -1.10 -15.78 22.71
N ASN A 486 -2.35 -16.21 22.60
CA ASN A 486 -2.69 -17.51 22.01
C ASN A 486 -2.24 -17.62 20.55
N TYR A 487 -2.42 -16.57 19.75
CA TYR A 487 -1.99 -16.53 18.35
C TYR A 487 -0.47 -16.72 18.23
N LEU A 488 0.32 -15.91 18.95
CA LEU A 488 1.78 -15.98 18.93
C LEU A 488 2.25 -17.34 19.45
N TRP A 489 1.61 -17.85 20.50
CA TRP A 489 1.96 -19.11 21.13
C TRP A 489 1.64 -20.33 20.26
N ASN A 490 0.53 -20.31 19.52
CA ASN A 490 0.13 -21.42 18.65
C ASN A 490 0.87 -21.40 17.31
N ASN A 491 1.09 -20.23 16.72
CA ASN A 491 1.76 -20.10 15.42
C ASN A 491 3.28 -20.15 15.49
N PHE A 492 3.85 -19.58 16.56
CA PHE A 492 5.29 -19.35 16.66
C PHE A 492 5.89 -20.00 17.90
N GLY A 493 5.11 -20.43 18.89
CA GLY A 493 5.67 -20.93 20.16
C GLY A 493 6.57 -22.16 20.04
N HIS A 494 6.42 -22.99 19.01
CA HIS A 494 7.26 -24.18 18.76
C HIS A 494 8.56 -23.86 18.02
N ILE A 495 8.67 -22.67 17.40
CA ILE A 495 9.84 -22.19 16.64
C ILE A 495 10.50 -20.96 17.29
N LEU A 496 9.84 -20.38 18.29
CA LEU A 496 10.31 -19.21 19.03
C LEU A 496 11.66 -19.44 19.71
N PRO A 497 11.97 -20.60 20.34
CA PRO A 497 13.28 -20.83 20.93
C PRO A 497 14.42 -20.76 19.91
N ASP A 498 14.22 -21.33 18.71
CA ASP A 498 15.21 -21.33 17.63
C ASP A 498 15.38 -19.92 17.05
N ALA A 499 14.26 -19.21 16.84
CA ALA A 499 14.29 -17.83 16.37
C ALA A 499 14.94 -16.89 17.40
N LEU A 500 14.70 -17.09 18.70
CA LEU A 500 15.36 -16.34 19.78
C LEU A 500 16.86 -16.68 19.88
N HIS A 501 17.24 -17.94 19.68
CA HIS A 501 18.63 -18.34 19.61
C HIS A 501 19.34 -17.65 18.43
N ASP A 502 18.70 -17.60 17.27
CA ASP A 502 19.22 -16.92 16.09
C ASP A 502 19.36 -15.41 16.32
N VAL A 503 18.40 -14.76 16.98
CA VAL A 503 18.48 -13.34 17.36
C VAL A 503 19.63 -13.11 18.36
N ALA A 504 19.75 -13.96 19.37
CA ALA A 504 20.80 -13.87 20.39
C ALA A 504 22.20 -14.06 19.79
N LYS A 505 22.33 -14.96 18.82
CA LYS A 505 23.58 -15.22 18.08
C LYS A 505 23.91 -14.09 17.09
N ALA A 506 22.90 -13.54 16.42
CA ALA A 506 23.09 -12.51 15.39
C ALA A 506 23.35 -11.11 15.98
N GLN A 507 22.76 -10.80 17.14
CA GLN A 507 22.75 -9.47 17.79
C GLN A 507 22.44 -8.33 16.81
N PRO A 508 21.27 -8.37 16.14
CA PRO A 508 20.90 -7.37 15.14
C PRO A 508 20.52 -6.03 15.77
N LYS A 509 20.69 -4.92 15.02
CA LYS A 509 20.33 -3.56 15.45
C LYS A 509 18.83 -3.42 15.76
N ASN A 510 17.98 -4.15 15.04
CA ASN A 510 16.56 -4.30 15.33
C ASN A 510 16.21 -5.77 15.64
N PRO A 511 16.29 -6.18 16.92
CA PRO A 511 16.04 -7.56 17.34
C PRO A 511 14.60 -8.00 17.12
N ILE A 512 13.64 -7.08 17.12
CA ILE A 512 12.22 -7.38 16.90
C ILE A 512 11.97 -7.74 15.43
N HIS A 513 12.50 -6.93 14.50
CA HIS A 513 12.35 -7.19 13.06
C HIS A 513 13.06 -8.47 12.64
N PHE A 514 14.28 -8.71 13.14
CA PHE A 514 15.02 -9.94 12.86
C PHE A 514 14.33 -11.18 13.45
N LEU A 515 13.76 -11.06 14.66
CA LEU A 515 12.96 -12.13 15.26
C LEU A 515 11.75 -12.48 14.38
N ALA A 516 11.03 -11.49 13.87
CA ALA A 516 9.89 -11.71 12.97
C ALA A 516 10.32 -12.48 11.70
N HIS A 517 11.44 -12.10 11.09
CA HIS A 517 11.99 -12.83 9.93
C HIS A 517 12.38 -14.27 10.26
N LYS A 518 13.03 -14.52 11.40
CA LYS A 518 13.43 -15.87 11.82
C LYS A 518 12.24 -16.75 12.17
N LEU A 519 11.20 -16.17 12.76
CA LEU A 519 9.94 -16.86 13.00
C LEU A 519 9.29 -17.33 11.70
N LEU A 520 9.21 -16.47 10.68
CA LEU A 520 8.68 -16.87 9.38
C LEU A 520 9.57 -17.93 8.70
N TYR A 521 10.89 -17.73 8.73
CA TYR A 521 11.85 -18.67 8.17
C TYR A 521 11.73 -20.08 8.76
N HIS A 522 11.66 -20.21 10.09
CA HIS A 522 11.51 -21.52 10.74
C HIS A 522 10.11 -22.12 10.52
N LYS A 523 9.08 -21.29 10.32
CA LYS A 523 7.71 -21.76 10.05
C LYS A 523 7.57 -22.38 8.65
N TYR A 524 8.17 -21.77 7.63
CA TYR A 524 7.93 -22.17 6.23
C TYR A 524 9.01 -23.08 5.64
N ARG A 525 10.20 -23.17 6.25
CA ARG A 525 11.29 -24.03 5.76
C ARG A 525 11.24 -25.47 6.27
N ARG A 526 10.49 -25.74 7.34
CA ARG A 526 10.36 -27.09 7.93
C ARG A 526 9.24 -27.85 7.24
N THR A 527 9.44 -29.14 7.03
CA THR A 527 8.39 -30.03 6.54
C THR A 527 7.26 -30.15 7.56
N ILE A 528 6.03 -30.45 7.12
CA ILE A 528 4.85 -30.58 7.99
C ILE A 528 5.11 -31.56 9.14
N THR A 529 5.82 -32.66 8.86
CA THR A 529 6.19 -33.70 9.84
C THR A 529 7.23 -33.22 10.87
N GLU A 530 8.15 -32.33 10.48
CA GLU A 530 9.10 -31.68 11.41
C GLU A 530 8.40 -30.65 12.30
N ILE A 531 7.46 -29.88 11.74
CA ILE A 531 6.64 -28.92 12.50
C ILE A 531 5.79 -29.64 13.54
N GLU A 532 5.20 -30.78 13.20
CA GLU A 532 4.41 -31.60 14.14
C GLU A 532 5.24 -32.18 15.28
N LYS A 533 6.44 -32.70 14.98
CA LYS A 533 7.38 -33.19 16.02
C LYS A 533 7.80 -32.09 16.98
N GLU A 534 8.11 -30.89 16.47
CA GLU A 534 8.49 -29.75 17.31
C GLU A 534 7.30 -29.17 18.08
N LYS A 535 6.09 -29.23 17.53
CA LYS A 535 4.85 -28.94 18.28
C LYS A 535 4.65 -29.92 19.45
N GLN A 536 4.89 -31.21 19.24
CA GLN A 536 4.81 -32.22 20.31
C GLN A 536 5.85 -31.95 21.41
N LYS A 537 7.13 -31.75 21.05
CA LYS A 537 8.19 -31.38 22.02
C LYS A 537 7.88 -30.08 22.77
N ALA A 538 7.36 -29.07 22.07
CA ALA A 538 6.95 -27.83 22.70
C ALA A 538 5.79 -28.04 23.69
N ASN A 539 4.83 -28.92 23.36
CA ASN A 539 3.75 -29.30 24.28
C ASN A 539 4.27 -30.06 25.51
N GLU A 540 5.17 -31.02 25.34
CA GLU A 540 5.80 -31.74 26.46
C GLU A 540 6.59 -30.78 27.37
N TYR A 541 7.35 -29.85 26.79
CA TYR A 541 8.07 -28.81 27.52
C TYR A 541 7.11 -27.87 28.28
N ARG A 542 5.96 -27.54 27.69
CA ARG A 542 4.90 -26.72 28.33
C ARG A 542 4.31 -27.42 29.54
N GLU A 543 3.98 -28.71 29.41
CA GLU A 543 3.46 -29.51 30.53
C GLU A 543 4.48 -29.59 31.67
N LEU A 544 5.76 -29.73 31.35
CA LEU A 544 6.85 -29.73 32.32
C LEU A 544 6.94 -28.40 33.08
N ILE A 545 6.89 -27.26 32.40
CA ILE A 545 6.89 -25.93 33.04
C ILE A 545 5.67 -25.76 33.94
N PHE A 546 4.49 -26.14 33.46
CA PHE A 546 3.26 -26.02 34.24
C PHE A 546 3.33 -26.88 35.51
N ARG A 547 3.86 -28.11 35.41
CA ARG A 547 4.10 -28.99 36.55
C ARG A 547 5.09 -28.39 37.55
N LYS A 548 6.23 -27.89 37.08
CA LYS A 548 7.24 -27.23 37.93
C LYS A 548 6.71 -25.96 38.62
N ARG A 549 5.89 -25.16 37.93
CA ARG A 549 5.23 -23.98 38.55
C ARG A 549 4.25 -24.40 39.63
N LYS A 550 3.47 -25.46 39.39
CA LYS A 550 2.53 -26.02 40.36
C LYS A 550 3.25 -26.60 41.60
N GLU A 551 4.38 -27.28 41.40
CA GLU A 551 5.23 -27.79 42.48
C GLU A 551 5.88 -26.66 43.27
N LYS A 552 6.46 -25.66 42.61
CA LYS A 552 7.05 -24.49 43.29
C LYS A 552 6.01 -23.68 44.08
N ALA A 553 4.79 -23.56 43.55
CA ALA A 553 3.68 -22.94 44.28
C ALA A 553 3.29 -23.75 45.53
N ARG A 554 3.29 -25.09 45.45
CA ARG A 554 3.06 -25.97 46.60
C ARG A 554 4.19 -25.86 47.64
N GLU A 555 5.45 -25.82 47.21
CA GLU A 555 6.59 -25.65 48.11
C GLU A 555 6.59 -24.27 48.80
N LEU A 556 6.28 -23.21 48.05
CA LEU A 556 6.13 -21.86 48.63
C LEU A 556 4.97 -21.81 49.63
N ALA A 557 3.84 -22.45 49.31
CA ALA A 557 2.72 -22.56 50.25
C ALA A 557 3.10 -23.36 51.51
N LYS A 558 3.87 -24.44 51.36
CA LYS A 558 4.38 -25.25 52.49
C LYS A 558 5.36 -24.45 53.36
N ASN A 559 6.34 -23.79 52.76
CA ASN A 559 7.31 -22.94 53.46
C ASN A 559 6.64 -21.73 54.13
N TRP A 560 5.59 -21.17 53.52
CA TRP A 560 4.78 -20.10 54.14
C TRP A 560 4.00 -20.62 55.34
N ARG A 561 3.40 -21.82 55.26
CA ARG A 561 2.74 -22.49 56.38
C ARG A 561 3.72 -22.82 57.52
N GLU A 562 4.95 -23.19 57.21
CA GLU A 562 6.00 -23.49 58.21
C GLU A 562 6.59 -22.24 58.89
N LYS A 563 6.61 -21.09 58.20
CA LYS A 563 7.06 -19.80 58.75
C LYS A 563 6.03 -19.07 59.60
N GLN A 564 4.78 -19.55 59.63
CA GLN A 564 3.76 -19.04 60.54
C GLN A 564 4.15 -19.44 61.97
N VAL A 565 4.63 -18.47 62.77
CA VAL A 565 4.86 -18.66 64.20
C VAL A 565 3.50 -18.98 64.83
N LYS A 566 3.34 -20.19 65.36
CA LYS A 566 2.15 -20.54 66.15
C LYS A 566 2.26 -19.78 67.48
N PRO A 567 1.36 -18.85 67.80
CA PRO A 567 1.37 -18.24 69.12
C PRO A 567 1.14 -19.35 70.16
N SER A 568 2.04 -19.43 71.15
CA SER A 568 1.87 -20.32 72.30
C SER A 568 0.63 -19.89 73.08
N LYS A 569 -0.11 -20.84 73.65
CA LYS A 569 -1.26 -20.52 74.50
C LYS A 569 -0.74 -19.70 75.71
N PRO A 570 -1.24 -18.47 75.93
CA PRO A 570 -0.77 -17.65 77.04
C PRO A 570 -1.08 -18.32 78.39
N GLU A 571 -0.13 -18.32 79.33
CA GLU A 571 -0.38 -18.73 80.71
C GLU A 571 -1.13 -17.61 81.47
N ALA A 572 -1.88 -17.99 82.51
CA ALA A 572 -3.00 -17.20 83.05
C ALA A 572 -2.66 -15.84 83.71
N SER A 573 -1.43 -15.32 83.59
CA SER A 573 -1.01 -14.06 84.21
C SER A 573 -0.64 -12.92 83.27
N ASP A 574 -0.72 -13.07 81.93
CA ASP A 574 -0.28 -12.03 81.00
C ASP A 574 -1.40 -11.38 80.16
N ALA A 575 -1.11 -10.14 79.72
CA ALA A 575 -2.03 -9.08 79.29
C ALA A 575 -3.12 -9.50 78.29
N SER A 576 -4.30 -8.88 78.41
CA SER A 576 -5.49 -9.14 77.58
C SER A 576 -5.26 -9.03 76.07
N GLU A 577 -4.24 -8.26 75.65
CA GLU A 577 -3.85 -8.11 74.24
C GLU A 577 -3.27 -9.40 73.65
N GLU A 578 -2.57 -10.23 74.43
CA GLU A 578 -1.98 -11.49 73.97
C GLU A 578 -3.04 -12.58 73.81
N TRP A 579 -4.03 -12.62 74.71
CA TRP A 579 -5.22 -13.47 74.56
C TRP A 579 -6.04 -13.09 73.33
N PHE A 580 -6.26 -11.79 73.10
CA PHE A 580 -6.97 -11.32 71.91
C PHE A 580 -6.25 -11.73 70.62
N ALA A 581 -4.92 -11.62 70.58
CA ALA A 581 -4.13 -12.07 69.44
C ALA A 581 -4.21 -13.59 69.23
N TYR A 582 -4.19 -14.38 70.31
CA TYR A 582 -4.34 -15.84 70.25
C TYR A 582 -5.73 -16.27 69.77
N ASP A 583 -6.80 -15.69 70.31
CA ASP A 583 -8.17 -16.02 69.93
C ASP A 583 -8.47 -15.62 68.47
N THR A 584 -7.94 -14.47 68.03
CA THR A 584 -8.05 -14.05 66.63
C THR A 584 -7.33 -15.02 65.69
N TYR A 585 -6.18 -15.56 66.10
CA TYR A 585 -5.47 -16.59 65.35
C TYR A 585 -6.25 -17.91 65.29
N VAL A 586 -6.83 -18.37 66.40
CA VAL A 586 -7.67 -19.58 66.46
C VAL A 586 -8.90 -19.44 65.55
N ALA A 587 -9.61 -18.31 65.63
CA ALA A 587 -10.77 -18.04 64.80
C ALA A 587 -10.43 -18.02 63.29
N GLN A 588 -9.28 -17.46 62.91
CA GLN A 588 -8.79 -17.53 61.52
C GLN A 588 -8.50 -18.96 61.07
N GLN A 589 -7.91 -19.80 61.92
CA GLN A 589 -7.64 -21.21 61.60
C GLN A 589 -8.93 -22.03 61.44
N GLU A 590 -9.95 -21.77 62.26
CA GLU A 590 -11.27 -22.40 62.13
C GLU A 590 -11.97 -21.97 60.85
N PHE A 591 -11.90 -20.69 60.49
CA PHE A 591 -12.43 -20.20 59.23
C PHE A 591 -11.75 -20.84 58.01
N ILE A 592 -10.42 -20.93 57.99
CA ILE A 592 -9.67 -21.58 56.91
C ILE A 592 -10.02 -23.07 56.80
N LYS A 593 -10.14 -23.79 57.93
CA LYS A 593 -10.60 -25.19 57.94
C LYS A 593 -12.03 -25.34 57.43
N SER A 594 -12.91 -24.39 57.74
CA SER A 594 -14.28 -24.39 57.21
C SER A 594 -14.29 -24.27 55.69
N LEU A 595 -13.42 -23.42 55.11
CA LEU A 595 -13.28 -23.25 53.66
C LEU A 595 -12.72 -24.50 52.97
N GLU A 596 -11.80 -25.24 53.60
CA GLU A 596 -11.29 -26.52 53.07
C GLU A 596 -12.37 -27.62 53.04
N ASN A 597 -13.41 -27.54 53.88
CA ASN A 597 -14.56 -28.45 53.84
C ASN A 597 -15.59 -28.10 52.75
N TYR A 598 -15.59 -26.86 52.24
CA TYR A 598 -16.44 -26.44 51.12
C TYR A 598 -15.82 -26.73 49.74
N SER A 599 -14.54 -27.11 49.67
CA SER A 599 -13.84 -27.42 48.42
C SER A 599 -13.69 -28.93 48.14
N LYS A 600 -14.54 -29.77 48.73
CA LYS A 600 -14.67 -31.20 48.37
C LYS A 600 -15.93 -31.44 47.57
#